data_AF-A0A2A5M9C4-F1
#
_entry.id   AF-A0A2A5M9C4-F1
#
_cell.length_a   1.000
_cell.length_b   1.000
_cell.length_c   1.000
_cell.angle_alpha   90.00
_cell.angle_beta   90.00
_cell.angle_gamma   90.00
#
_symmetry.space_group_name_H-M   'P 1'
#
loop_
_entity.id
_entity.type
_entity.pdbx_description
1 polymer ?
#
loop_
_entity_poly.entity_id
_entity_poly.type
_entity_poly.pdbx_seq_one_letter_code
_entity_poly.pdbx_strand_id
1 'polypeptide(L)'
;MKFYEVEFLKNNQNYIKTIKAENLNTAQAKALSKNWKIIDIKEIQKSNFQRLKDENFILFFKELALLCEVGLSVQEAIRELYL
;
A
#
# COMPACT_ATOMS: atom_id res chain seq x y z
N MET A 1 9.63 -13.18 -2.96
CA MET A 1 8.64 -13.38 -1.86
C MET A 1 7.34 -12.71 -2.22
N LYS A 2 6.22 -13.41 -2.02
CA LYS A 2 4.87 -12.98 -2.39
C LYS A 2 4.03 -12.66 -1.14
N PHE A 3 2.93 -11.96 -1.34
CA PHE A 3 1.96 -11.67 -0.28
C PHE A 3 0.74 -12.57 -0.48
N TYR A 4 0.21 -13.07 0.62
CA TYR A 4 -0.99 -13.91 0.65
C TYR A 4 -1.97 -13.30 1.64
N GLU A 5 -3.23 -13.18 1.23
CA GLU A 5 -4.34 -12.87 2.10
C GLU A 5 -4.91 -14.19 2.63
N VAL A 6 -4.99 -14.31 3.95
CA VAL A 6 -5.52 -15.49 4.64
C VAL A 6 -6.80 -15.08 5.35
N GLU A 7 -7.90 -15.71 4.97
CA GLU A 7 -9.13 -15.69 5.74
C GLU A 7 -9.12 -16.87 6.71
N PHE A 8 -9.33 -16.60 8.00
CA PHE A 8 -9.31 -17.64 9.02
C PHE A 8 -10.30 -17.37 10.14
N LEU A 9 -10.73 -18.45 10.78
CA LEU A 9 -11.66 -18.41 11.89
C LEU A 9 -10.90 -18.49 13.22
N LYS A 10 -11.20 -17.56 14.12
CA LYS A 10 -10.69 -17.53 15.49
C LYS A 10 -11.80 -17.05 16.42
N ASN A 11 -12.04 -17.74 17.53
CA ASN A 11 -13.09 -17.37 18.50
C ASN A 11 -14.49 -17.17 17.85
N ASN A 12 -14.87 -18.04 16.92
CA ASN A 12 -16.11 -17.92 16.15
C ASN A 12 -16.27 -16.63 15.31
N GLN A 13 -15.18 -15.90 15.09
CA GLN A 13 -15.16 -14.72 14.24
C GLN A 13 -14.21 -14.95 13.06
N ASN A 14 -14.58 -14.39 11.91
CA ASN A 14 -13.75 -14.40 10.71
C ASN A 14 -12.76 -13.25 10.75
N TYR A 15 -11.52 -13.54 10.41
CA TYR A 15 -10.42 -12.58 10.34
C TYR A 15 -9.74 -12.69 8.99
N ILE A 16 -9.31 -11.56 8.46
CA ILE A 16 -8.49 -11.48 7.26
C ILE A 16 -7.13 -10.92 7.65
N LYS A 17 -6.05 -11.59 7.23
CA LYS A 17 -4.69 -11.12 7.49
C LYS A 17 -3.75 -11.40 6.32
N THR A 18 -2.90 -10.43 6.04
CA THR A 18 -1.85 -10.57 5.04
C THR A 18 -0.59 -11.21 5.64
N ILE A 19 -0.03 -12.21 4.97
CA ILE A 19 1.24 -12.84 5.32
C ILE A 19 2.19 -12.85 4.13
N LYS A 20 3.50 -12.84 4.42
CA LYS A 20 4.57 -12.93 3.41
C LYS A 20 5.11 -14.36 3.36
N ALA A 21 5.12 -14.97 2.19
CA ALA A 21 5.57 -16.34 1.98
C ALA A 21 6.23 -16.51 0.60
N GLU A 22 6.91 -17.63 0.39
CA GLU A 22 7.58 -17.92 -0.90
C GLU A 22 6.59 -18.47 -1.93
N ASN A 23 5.69 -19.31 -1.46
CA ASN A 23 4.64 -19.96 -2.24
C ASN A 23 3.42 -20.26 -1.35
N LEU A 24 2.33 -20.75 -1.95
CA LEU A 24 1.08 -21.07 -1.25
C LEU A 24 1.28 -22.09 -0.11
N ASN A 25 2.09 -23.13 -0.32
CA ASN A 25 2.36 -24.16 0.69
C ASN A 25 3.03 -23.56 1.94
N THR A 26 4.02 -22.70 1.75
CA THR A 26 4.69 -21.99 2.86
C THR A 26 3.77 -21.00 3.56
N ALA A 27 2.80 -20.42 2.83
CA ALA A 27 1.79 -19.52 3.39
C ALA A 27 0.81 -20.29 4.28
N GLN A 28 0.33 -21.45 3.80
CA GLN A 28 -0.52 -22.36 4.57
C GLN A 28 0.18 -22.88 5.82
N ALA A 29 1.42 -23.36 5.70
CA ALA A 29 2.20 -23.83 6.84
C ALA A 29 2.37 -22.76 7.93
N LYS A 30 2.57 -21.50 7.54
CA LYS A 30 2.64 -20.35 8.48
C LYS A 30 1.31 -19.99 9.14
N ALA A 31 0.20 -20.20 8.44
CA ALA A 31 -1.13 -19.98 9.02
C ALA A 31 -1.49 -21.12 10.00
N LEU A 32 -1.19 -22.37 9.63
CA LEU A 32 -1.38 -23.54 10.49
C LEU A 32 -0.51 -23.50 11.75
N SER A 33 0.75 -23.04 11.65
CA SER A 33 1.62 -22.89 12.83
C SER A 33 1.12 -21.87 13.86
N LYS A 34 0.16 -21.02 13.49
CA LYS A 34 -0.51 -20.07 14.38
C LYS A 34 -1.85 -20.58 14.92
N ASN A 35 -2.16 -21.86 14.72
CA ASN A 35 -3.45 -22.47 15.05
C ASN A 35 -4.64 -21.75 14.41
N TRP A 36 -4.46 -21.20 13.21
CA TRP A 36 -5.55 -20.58 12.45
C TRP A 36 -6.33 -21.64 11.69
N LYS A 37 -7.66 -21.63 11.82
CA LYS A 37 -8.53 -22.43 10.99
C LYS A 37 -8.76 -21.69 9.67
N ILE A 38 -7.96 -22.03 8.66
CA ILE A 38 -7.97 -21.37 7.35
C ILE A 38 -9.31 -21.66 6.66
N ILE A 39 -9.99 -20.60 6.20
CA ILE A 39 -11.19 -20.66 5.36
C ILE A 39 -10.75 -20.55 3.89
N ASP A 40 -9.97 -19.51 3.59
CA ASP A 40 -9.44 -19.25 2.26
C ASP A 40 -8.03 -18.66 2.33
N ILE A 41 -7.23 -18.92 1.29
CA ILE A 41 -5.91 -18.31 1.12
C ILE A 41 -5.65 -18.01 -0.34
N LYS A 42 -5.42 -16.72 -0.64
CA LYS A 42 -5.16 -16.26 -2.01
C LYS A 42 -3.91 -15.42 -2.09
N GLU A 43 -3.20 -15.56 -3.20
CA GLU A 43 -2.06 -14.69 -3.50
C GLU A 43 -2.58 -13.31 -3.89
N ILE A 44 -2.06 -12.27 -3.24
CA ILE A 44 -2.33 -10.88 -3.59
C ILE A 44 -1.09 -10.30 -4.25
N GLN A 45 -1.22 -9.96 -5.52
CA GLN A 45 -0.26 -9.09 -6.17
C GLN A 45 -0.50 -7.68 -5.64
N LYS A 46 0.54 -7.03 -5.11
CA LYS A 46 0.52 -5.57 -4.96
C LYS A 46 0.54 -4.99 -6.37
N SER A 47 -0.61 -4.93 -7.03
CA SER A 47 -0.77 -4.14 -8.23
C SER A 47 -0.59 -2.68 -7.82
N ASN A 48 0.47 -2.08 -8.37
CA ASN A 48 0.56 -0.64 -8.58
C ASN A 48 0.80 0.23 -7.35
N PHE A 49 1.90 0.00 -6.62
CA PHE A 49 2.64 1.18 -6.16
C PHE A 49 3.33 1.77 -7.39
N GLN A 50 2.58 2.55 -8.17
CA GLN A 50 3.13 3.32 -9.26
C GLN A 50 4.00 4.37 -8.59
N ARG A 51 5.31 4.11 -8.48
CA ARG A 51 6.27 5.07 -7.96
C ARG A 51 6.13 6.31 -8.84
N LEU A 52 5.67 7.42 -8.26
CA LEU A 52 5.69 8.71 -8.93
C LEU A 52 7.12 8.90 -9.44
N LYS A 53 7.28 9.17 -10.74
CA LYS A 53 8.61 9.43 -11.29
C LYS A 53 9.21 10.57 -10.48
N ASP A 54 10.34 10.30 -9.82
CA ASP A 54 10.95 11.20 -8.84
C ASP A 54 11.11 12.62 -9.41
N GLU A 55 11.37 12.74 -10.72
CA GLU A 55 11.50 14.01 -11.46
C GLU A 55 10.25 14.90 -11.40
N ASN A 56 9.07 14.37 -11.73
CA ASN A 56 7.82 15.16 -11.76
C ASN A 56 7.38 15.56 -10.35
N PHE A 57 7.63 14.69 -9.37
CA PHE A 57 7.34 14.98 -7.97
C PHE A 57 8.25 16.10 -7.44
N ILE A 58 9.56 15.99 -7.67
CA ILE A 58 10.51 17.02 -7.25
C ILE A 58 10.23 18.35 -7.94
N LEU A 59 9.91 18.35 -9.23
CA LEU A 59 9.59 19.56 -9.98
C LEU A 59 8.36 20.27 -9.40
N PHE A 60 7.29 19.52 -9.14
CA PHE A 60 6.07 20.06 -8.52
C PHE A 60 6.37 20.80 -7.20
N PHE A 61 7.16 20.21 -6.31
CA PHE A 61 7.48 20.86 -5.03
C PHE A 61 8.42 22.07 -5.19
N LYS A 62 9.30 22.07 -6.20
CA LYS A 62 10.13 23.25 -6.50
C LYS A 62 9.29 24.42 -7.00
N GLU A 63 8.36 24.16 -7.90
CA GLU A 63 7.46 25.18 -8.44
C GLU A 63 6.50 25.71 -7.36
N LEU A 64 5.95 24.82 -6.53
CA LEU A 64 5.14 25.22 -5.37
C LEU A 64 5.93 26.10 -4.40
N ALA A 65 7.18 25.75 -4.09
CA ALA A 65 8.04 26.53 -3.20
C ALA A 65 8.31 27.93 -3.78
N LEU A 66 8.64 28.01 -5.08
CA LEU A 66 8.86 29.29 -5.76
C LEU A 66 7.63 30.20 -5.68
N LEU A 67 6.43 29.64 -5.90
CA LEU A 67 5.17 30.38 -5.79
C LEU A 67 4.90 30.85 -4.34
N CYS A 68 5.24 30.04 -3.35
CA CYS A 68 5.14 30.46 -1.95
C CYS A 68 6.14 31.56 -1.59
N GLU A 69 7.37 31.51 -2.14
CA GLU A 69 8.42 32.50 -1.91
C GLU A 69 8.04 33.90 -2.43
N VAL A 70 7.25 33.98 -3.50
CA VAL A 70 6.72 35.26 -4.02
C VAL A 70 5.51 35.78 -3.24
N GLY A 71 5.14 35.12 -2.13
CA GLY A 71 4.13 35.59 -1.19
C GLY A 71 2.74 34.97 -1.37
N LEU A 72 2.57 33.99 -2.26
CA LEU A 72 1.31 33.25 -2.37
C LEU A 72 1.15 32.31 -1.18
N SER A 73 -0.08 32.19 -0.68
CA SER A 73 -0.40 31.10 0.23
C SER A 73 -0.33 29.75 -0.50
N VAL A 74 -0.16 28.67 0.25
CA VAL A 74 -0.11 27.31 -0.32
C VAL A 74 -1.37 27.00 -1.15
N GLN A 75 -2.54 27.49 -0.73
CA GLN A 75 -3.79 27.29 -1.47
C GLN A 75 -3.79 28.01 -2.83
N GLU A 76 -3.26 29.24 -2.87
CA GLU A 76 -3.15 30.02 -4.11
C GLU A 76 -2.09 29.43 -5.03
N ALA A 77 -0.93 29.06 -4.50
CA ALA A 77 0.13 28.42 -5.26
C ALA A 77 -0.32 27.09 -5.90
N ILE A 78 -1.08 26.26 -5.15
CA ILE A 78 -1.68 25.04 -5.70
C ILE A 78 -2.66 25.39 -6.83
N ARG A 79 -3.50 26.42 -6.65
CA ARG A 79 -4.47 26.82 -7.67
C ARG A 79 -3.80 27.23 -8.99
N GLU A 80 -2.67 27.94 -8.92
CA GLU A 80 -1.88 28.33 -10.09
C GLU A 80 -1.19 27.14 -10.79
N LEU A 81 -0.77 26.10 -10.05
CA LEU A 81 -0.12 24.91 -10.64
C LEU A 81 -1.06 23.97 -11.41
N TYR A 82 -2.37 24.07 -11.19
CA TYR A 82 -3.39 23.21 -11.82
C TYR A 82 -4.25 23.96 -12.86
N LEU A 83 -3.87 25.18 -13.25
CA LEU A 83 -4.44 25.96 -14.36
C LEU A 83 -3.67 25.71 -15.65
#